data_AF-A0A3A6NF19-F1
#
_entry.id   AF-A0A3A6NF19-F1
#
_cell.length_a   1.000
_cell.length_b   1.000
_cell.length_c   1.000
_cell.angle_alpha   90.00
_cell.angle_beta   90.00
_cell.angle_gamma   90.00
#
_symmetry.space_group_name_H-M   'P 1'
#
loop_
_entity.id
_entity.type
_entity.pdbx_description
1 polymer ?
#
loop_
_entity_poly.entity_id
_entity_poly.type
_entity_poly.pdbx_seq_one_letter_code
_entity_poly.pdbx_strand_id
1 'polypeptide(L)'
;MKFLFKLIVLPILSIIAIPAILLAVMYKPVEIPTEDFSEVVAVSLTDMVKENVDSFLTDNDVDSTVGVSIAQADANGLILNQLRTINPEYLLDGASDDDLNYVMKEEYYGLQGAWVRFEDNTIEIEAGAHVFVSTFTYKTRILISFEVLIDTEEVVLKLDKLNIGNLPLAWSFSAASWITEQVTGESLKGIIDNQLNGLASFDPTAREIRVSVDSLLDQSIEDEQQRAMIASLLAFIEENELLDIGFSDGEFGVDLALGKTKDATAPFELNPVDQIVDDADLQSILASKASAMIFSTLSGDSPTPFIDLDDFTLNRMFEYFMRANQTTPGVLIESPLFEDYTMRAFVPYITMNNDFIVNIPLVIEDNIDPLKSFQTIIKISATPEVSGSDLRIVLNELVAGEVTLTEEHITSVLTMLGENDFIVDGAFVIENFDTQMDAAGMGIESVAVVADSLRIYVTLSETIPLQDIQDAVQDVLDAVADNPEYPAELNDAINDVLTEALDPSGDPEAAVEELLTVVEGLSDEEQQELFDDLVTAFGSTDLDFEELFGLLP
;
A
#
# COMPACT_ATOMS: atom_id res chain seq x y z
N MET A 1 -62.97 -52.43 -19.96
CA MET A 1 -63.15 -51.00 -19.63
C MET A 1 -61.93 -50.37 -18.95
N LYS A 2 -61.46 -50.83 -17.78
CA LYS A 2 -60.27 -50.24 -17.10
C LYS A 2 -58.97 -50.27 -17.92
N PHE A 3 -58.77 -51.30 -18.76
CA PHE A 3 -57.60 -51.43 -19.64
C PHE A 3 -57.64 -50.45 -20.83
N LEU A 4 -58.80 -50.31 -21.48
CA LEU A 4 -59.02 -49.36 -22.57
C LEU A 4 -58.95 -47.89 -22.10
N PHE A 5 -59.40 -47.61 -20.87
CA PHE A 5 -59.25 -46.31 -20.23
C PHE A 5 -57.77 -45.96 -20.00
N LYS A 6 -56.96 -46.90 -19.48
CA LYS A 6 -55.52 -46.68 -19.31
C LYS A 6 -54.75 -46.56 -20.63
N LEU A 7 -55.20 -47.24 -21.70
CA LEU A 7 -54.50 -47.27 -22.98
C LEU A 7 -54.83 -46.07 -23.89
N ILE A 8 -56.02 -45.47 -23.77
CA ILE A 8 -56.48 -44.37 -24.64
C ILE A 8 -56.65 -43.06 -23.86
N VAL A 9 -57.28 -43.11 -22.68
CA VAL A 9 -57.61 -41.90 -21.92
C VAL A 9 -56.38 -41.36 -21.19
N LEU A 10 -55.47 -42.22 -20.74
CA LEU A 10 -54.25 -41.81 -20.05
C LEU A 10 -53.27 -41.07 -20.98
N PRO A 11 -52.99 -41.54 -22.22
CA PRO A 11 -52.18 -40.76 -23.18
C PRO A 11 -52.84 -39.44 -23.59
N ILE A 12 -54.15 -39.42 -23.83
CA ILE A 12 -54.89 -38.18 -24.16
C ILE A 12 -54.85 -37.20 -22.98
N LEU A 13 -55.07 -37.69 -21.75
CA LEU A 13 -54.92 -36.90 -20.53
C LEU A 13 -53.49 -36.41 -20.38
N SER A 14 -52.46 -37.22 -20.66
CA SER A 14 -51.07 -36.76 -20.61
C SER A 14 -50.77 -35.69 -21.67
N ILE A 15 -51.29 -35.84 -22.90
CA ILE A 15 -51.12 -34.84 -23.98
C ILE A 15 -51.77 -33.50 -23.61
N ILE A 16 -52.85 -33.49 -22.83
CA ILE A 16 -53.53 -32.25 -22.41
C ILE A 16 -52.97 -31.72 -21.08
N ALA A 17 -52.73 -32.61 -20.11
CA ALA A 17 -52.31 -32.26 -18.77
C ALA A 17 -50.85 -31.83 -18.72
N ILE A 18 -49.95 -32.42 -19.51
CA ILE A 18 -48.52 -32.04 -19.48
C ILE A 18 -48.34 -30.58 -19.95
N PRO A 19 -48.89 -30.13 -21.10
CA PRO A 19 -48.84 -28.71 -21.48
C PRO A 19 -49.53 -27.80 -20.47
N ALA A 20 -50.68 -28.21 -19.91
CA ALA A 20 -51.38 -27.41 -18.90
C ALA A 20 -50.58 -27.28 -17.59
N ILE A 21 -49.89 -28.33 -17.16
CA ILE A 21 -49.00 -28.32 -16.00
C ILE A 21 -47.76 -27.47 -16.31
N LEU A 22 -47.16 -27.60 -17.50
CA LEU A 22 -46.03 -26.78 -17.91
C LEU A 22 -46.42 -25.29 -17.92
N LEU A 23 -47.56 -24.93 -18.49
CA LEU A 23 -48.10 -23.56 -18.43
C LEU A 23 -48.41 -23.13 -17.00
N ALA A 24 -48.93 -24.01 -16.13
CA ALA A 24 -49.15 -23.64 -14.73
C ALA A 24 -47.83 -23.38 -13.98
N VAL A 25 -46.78 -24.17 -14.25
CA VAL A 25 -45.46 -24.01 -13.62
C VAL A 25 -44.73 -22.80 -14.17
N MET A 26 -44.84 -22.52 -15.48
CA MET A 26 -44.25 -21.33 -16.10
C MET A 26 -45.03 -20.05 -15.80
N TYR A 27 -46.15 -20.10 -15.07
CA TYR A 27 -46.91 -18.90 -14.74
C TYR A 27 -46.32 -18.24 -13.50
N LYS A 28 -45.85 -16.99 -13.64
CA LYS A 28 -45.42 -16.13 -12.54
C LYS A 28 -45.60 -14.68 -12.98
N PRO A 29 -46.62 -13.97 -12.48
CA PRO A 29 -46.75 -12.55 -12.77
C PRO A 29 -45.60 -11.79 -12.11
N VAL A 30 -45.18 -10.71 -12.73
CA VAL A 30 -44.18 -9.79 -12.19
C VAL A 30 -44.66 -8.36 -12.42
N GLU A 31 -44.35 -7.49 -11.47
CA GLU A 31 -44.62 -6.05 -11.57
C GLU A 31 -43.29 -5.35 -11.88
N ILE A 32 -43.37 -4.31 -12.71
CA ILE A 32 -42.19 -3.52 -13.06
C ILE A 32 -41.84 -2.69 -11.81
N PRO A 33 -40.61 -2.78 -11.26
CA PRO A 33 -40.22 -2.02 -10.08
C PRO A 33 -39.93 -0.57 -10.45
N THR A 34 -40.98 0.21 -10.71
CA THR A 34 -40.86 1.61 -11.16
C THR A 34 -40.09 2.50 -10.18
N GLU A 35 -40.05 2.12 -8.90
CA GLU A 35 -39.32 2.81 -7.84
C GLU A 35 -37.80 2.62 -7.94
N ASP A 36 -37.36 1.51 -8.55
CA ASP A 36 -35.94 1.18 -8.73
C ASP A 36 -35.36 1.77 -10.02
N PHE A 37 -36.15 2.53 -10.78
CA PHE A 37 -35.72 3.21 -11.99
C PHE A 37 -35.49 4.70 -11.69
N SER A 38 -34.22 5.11 -11.71
CA SER A 38 -33.87 6.54 -11.68
C SER A 38 -33.52 7.03 -13.09
N GLU A 39 -33.89 8.27 -13.42
CA GLU A 39 -33.45 8.88 -14.68
C GLU A 39 -31.98 9.31 -14.55
N VAL A 40 -31.07 8.42 -14.95
CA VAL A 40 -29.64 8.71 -14.99
C VAL A 40 -29.24 9.02 -16.42
N VAL A 41 -28.63 10.17 -16.70
CA VAL A 41 -28.17 10.52 -18.06
C VAL A 41 -26.86 9.81 -18.38
N ALA A 42 -25.96 9.73 -17.40
CA ALA A 42 -24.71 8.97 -17.44
C ALA A 42 -24.19 8.77 -16.01
N VAL A 43 -23.54 7.64 -15.74
CA VAL A 43 -22.76 7.43 -14.52
C VAL A 43 -21.32 7.86 -14.82
N SER A 44 -20.79 8.81 -14.04
CA SER A 44 -19.44 9.35 -14.21
C SER A 44 -18.52 8.74 -13.16
N LEU A 45 -17.67 7.80 -13.58
CA LEU A 45 -16.69 7.18 -12.68
C LEU A 45 -15.81 8.22 -11.99
N THR A 46 -15.43 9.28 -12.71
CA THR A 46 -14.60 10.37 -12.16
C THR A 46 -15.31 11.11 -11.04
N ASP A 47 -16.61 11.41 -11.19
CA ASP A 47 -17.37 12.10 -10.15
C ASP A 47 -17.57 11.20 -8.93
N MET A 48 -17.79 9.89 -9.13
CA MET A 48 -17.91 8.92 -8.05
C MET A 48 -16.61 8.77 -7.25
N VAL A 49 -15.47 8.63 -7.94
CA VAL A 49 -14.15 8.58 -7.27
C VAL A 49 -13.93 9.87 -6.49
N LYS A 50 -14.23 11.03 -7.07
CA LYS A 50 -14.08 12.32 -6.41
C LYS A 50 -14.93 12.43 -5.14
N GLU A 51 -16.21 12.09 -5.21
CA GLU A 51 -17.11 12.13 -4.05
C GLU A 51 -16.62 11.22 -2.92
N ASN A 52 -16.14 10.02 -3.25
CA ASN A 52 -15.62 9.08 -2.27
C ASN A 52 -14.30 9.55 -1.65
N VAL A 53 -13.37 10.09 -2.45
CA VAL A 53 -12.13 10.68 -1.94
C VAL A 53 -12.43 11.91 -1.06
N ASP A 54 -13.35 12.79 -1.47
CA ASP A 54 -13.79 13.94 -0.66
C ASP A 54 -14.37 13.50 0.69
N SER A 55 -15.21 12.47 0.70
CA SER A 55 -15.77 11.89 1.91
C SER A 55 -14.68 11.34 2.83
N PHE A 56 -13.77 10.55 2.26
CA PHE A 56 -12.65 9.96 2.99
C PHE A 56 -11.71 11.01 3.59
N LEU A 57 -11.33 12.04 2.83
CA LEU A 57 -10.44 13.11 3.33
C LEU A 57 -11.13 14.00 4.38
N THR A 58 -12.46 13.99 4.48
CA THR A 58 -13.20 14.79 5.46
C THR A 58 -13.17 14.17 6.87
N ASP A 59 -13.32 12.85 6.98
CA ASP A 59 -13.32 12.12 8.25
C ASP A 59 -12.82 10.68 8.02
N ASN A 60 -11.51 10.48 8.10
CA ASN A 60 -10.88 9.15 7.99
C ASN A 60 -10.41 8.63 9.35
N ASP A 61 -10.44 7.32 9.49
CA ASP A 61 -9.88 6.52 10.58
C ASP A 61 -9.29 5.21 10.03
N VAL A 62 -8.93 4.28 10.91
CA VAL A 62 -8.32 2.99 10.54
C VAL A 62 -9.27 2.07 9.77
N ASP A 63 -10.58 2.25 9.93
CA ASP A 63 -11.62 1.43 9.31
C ASP A 63 -12.15 2.05 8.00
N SER A 64 -11.67 3.24 7.64
CA SER A 64 -12.18 4.01 6.51
C SER A 64 -11.77 3.42 5.16
N THR A 65 -12.72 3.36 4.24
CA THR A 65 -12.51 2.90 2.86
C THR A 65 -12.64 4.03 1.85
N VAL A 66 -12.00 3.86 0.70
CA VAL A 66 -12.20 4.66 -0.50
C VAL A 66 -12.67 3.71 -1.59
N GLY A 67 -13.90 3.87 -2.05
CA GLY A 67 -14.47 2.96 -3.01
C GLY A 67 -15.25 3.63 -4.13
N VAL A 68 -15.74 2.80 -5.04
CA VAL A 68 -16.71 3.18 -6.07
C VAL A 68 -17.83 2.17 -5.99
N SER A 69 -19.06 2.64 -5.81
CA SER A 69 -20.24 1.79 -5.78
C SER A 69 -21.30 2.21 -6.79
N ILE A 70 -21.90 1.24 -7.48
CA ILE A 70 -23.03 1.46 -8.38
C ILE A 70 -24.30 1.02 -7.67
N ALA A 71 -25.21 1.97 -7.44
CA ALA A 71 -26.53 1.65 -6.91
C ALA A 71 -27.39 0.92 -7.96
N GLN A 72 -28.25 0.02 -7.50
CA GLN A 72 -29.22 -0.69 -8.32
C GLN A 72 -30.09 0.30 -9.12
N ALA A 73 -30.43 1.43 -8.52
CA ALA A 73 -31.21 2.48 -9.18
C ALA A 73 -30.51 3.09 -10.39
N ASP A 74 -29.18 3.20 -10.35
CA ASP A 74 -28.37 3.75 -11.45
C ASP A 74 -28.21 2.72 -12.57
N ALA A 75 -27.92 1.46 -12.20
CA ALA A 75 -27.86 0.35 -13.14
C ALA A 75 -29.20 0.19 -13.90
N ASN A 76 -30.32 0.26 -13.18
CA ASN A 76 -31.65 0.24 -13.77
C ASN A 76 -31.96 1.49 -14.60
N GLY A 77 -31.44 2.66 -14.21
CA GLY A 77 -31.53 3.88 -15.02
C GLY A 77 -30.86 3.74 -16.39
N LEU A 78 -29.66 3.14 -16.43
CA LEU A 78 -28.96 2.83 -17.69
C LEU A 78 -29.77 1.84 -18.55
N ILE A 79 -30.34 0.80 -17.94
CA ILE A 79 -31.21 -0.15 -18.63
C ILE A 79 -32.45 0.57 -19.18
N LEU A 80 -33.10 1.43 -18.39
CA LEU A 80 -34.27 2.20 -18.80
C LEU A 80 -33.98 3.05 -20.03
N ASN A 81 -32.84 3.75 -20.07
CA ASN A 81 -32.43 4.52 -21.25
C ASN A 81 -32.32 3.64 -22.49
N GLN A 82 -31.70 2.47 -22.36
CA GLN A 82 -31.58 1.51 -23.46
C GLN A 82 -32.95 0.98 -23.91
N LEU A 83 -33.85 0.66 -22.97
CA LEU A 83 -35.21 0.23 -23.29
C LEU A 83 -36.02 1.35 -23.98
N ARG A 84 -35.82 2.61 -23.58
CA ARG A 84 -36.45 3.78 -24.21
C ARG A 84 -35.93 4.08 -25.62
N THR A 85 -34.75 3.57 -26.00
CA THR A 85 -34.33 3.59 -27.42
C THR A 85 -35.20 2.69 -28.31
N ILE A 86 -35.80 1.65 -27.74
CA ILE A 86 -36.70 0.70 -28.42
C ILE A 86 -38.14 1.24 -28.40
N ASN A 87 -38.61 1.67 -27.23
CA ASN A 87 -39.91 2.32 -27.06
C ASN A 87 -39.75 3.65 -26.27
N PRO A 88 -39.77 4.81 -26.96
CA PRO A 88 -39.62 6.12 -26.31
C PRO A 88 -40.69 6.49 -25.28
N GLU A 89 -41.85 5.84 -25.31
CA GLU A 89 -42.97 6.10 -24.39
C GLU A 89 -42.99 5.15 -23.17
N TYR A 90 -42.03 4.23 -23.08
CA TYR A 90 -41.94 3.26 -21.99
C TYR A 90 -41.73 3.95 -20.62
N LEU A 91 -42.62 3.63 -19.68
CA LEU A 91 -42.70 4.23 -18.34
C LEU A 91 -42.75 5.78 -18.36
N LEU A 92 -43.35 6.37 -19.40
CA LEU A 92 -43.51 7.82 -19.52
C LEU A 92 -44.94 8.24 -19.14
N ASP A 93 -45.05 9.15 -18.17
CA ASP A 93 -46.34 9.64 -17.67
C ASP A 93 -47.20 10.23 -18.79
N GLY A 94 -48.39 9.68 -18.98
CA GLY A 94 -49.36 10.13 -19.99
C GLY A 94 -49.34 9.33 -21.31
N ALA A 95 -48.47 8.32 -21.45
CA ALA A 95 -48.52 7.35 -22.53
C ALA A 95 -49.75 6.42 -22.44
N SER A 96 -50.07 5.73 -23.53
CA SER A 96 -51.15 4.72 -23.54
C SER A 96 -50.75 3.49 -22.71
N ASP A 97 -51.70 2.71 -22.19
CA ASP A 97 -51.37 1.53 -21.36
C ASP A 97 -50.45 0.53 -22.07
N ASP A 98 -50.55 0.40 -23.40
CA ASP A 98 -49.70 -0.51 -24.18
C ASP A 98 -48.28 0.06 -24.36
N ASP A 99 -48.15 1.35 -24.62
CA ASP A 99 -46.85 2.00 -24.81
C ASP A 99 -46.14 2.27 -23.48
N LEU A 100 -46.90 2.45 -22.40
CA LEU A 100 -46.40 2.67 -21.04
C LEU A 100 -45.77 1.40 -20.44
N ASN A 101 -46.44 0.25 -20.60
CA ASN A 101 -46.14 -0.97 -19.84
C ASN A 101 -45.29 -2.01 -20.59
N TYR A 102 -44.97 -1.78 -21.86
CA TYR A 102 -44.22 -2.73 -22.68
C TYR A 102 -43.12 -2.03 -23.48
N VAL A 103 -41.89 -2.52 -23.34
CA VAL A 103 -40.78 -2.15 -24.22
C VAL A 103 -41.01 -2.66 -25.65
N MET A 104 -41.65 -3.82 -25.78
CA MET A 104 -42.05 -4.38 -27.07
C MET A 104 -43.42 -5.02 -26.95
N LYS A 105 -44.35 -4.63 -27.81
CA LYS A 105 -45.71 -5.16 -27.87
C LYS A 105 -46.04 -5.63 -29.27
N GLU A 106 -46.40 -6.91 -29.39
CA GLU A 106 -46.88 -7.53 -30.62
C GLU A 106 -48.31 -8.07 -30.43
N GLU A 107 -48.91 -8.58 -31.51
CA GLU A 107 -50.29 -9.11 -31.50
C GLU A 107 -50.48 -10.23 -30.46
N TYR A 108 -49.49 -11.13 -30.34
CA TYR A 108 -49.59 -12.35 -29.52
C TYR A 108 -48.70 -12.37 -28.29
N TYR A 109 -47.73 -11.46 -28.17
CA TYR A 109 -46.86 -11.38 -27.00
C TYR A 109 -46.39 -9.95 -26.72
N GLY A 110 -45.90 -9.72 -25.51
CA GLY A 110 -45.34 -8.44 -25.09
C GLY A 110 -44.24 -8.64 -24.08
N LEU A 111 -43.14 -7.93 -24.24
CA LEU A 111 -42.06 -7.83 -23.28
C LEU A 111 -42.30 -6.57 -22.44
N GLN A 112 -42.55 -6.76 -21.15
CA GLN A 112 -42.78 -5.64 -20.24
C GLN A 112 -41.51 -4.80 -20.10
N GLY A 113 -40.36 -5.44 -19.95
CA GLY A 113 -39.06 -4.81 -19.77
C GLY A 113 -38.09 -5.76 -19.07
N ALA A 114 -36.92 -5.26 -18.73
CA ALA A 114 -35.93 -5.96 -17.91
C ALA A 114 -35.35 -5.00 -16.87
N TRP A 115 -34.93 -5.53 -15.72
CA TRP A 115 -34.26 -4.80 -14.65
C TRP A 115 -33.33 -5.73 -13.90
N VAL A 116 -32.42 -5.13 -13.14
CA VAL A 116 -31.43 -5.79 -12.30
C VAL A 116 -31.80 -5.60 -10.84
N ARG A 117 -31.51 -6.63 -10.04
CA ARG A 117 -31.52 -6.57 -8.58
C ARG A 117 -30.18 -7.04 -8.04
N PHE A 118 -29.66 -6.31 -7.06
CA PHE A 118 -28.49 -6.69 -6.29
C PHE A 118 -28.98 -7.27 -4.95
N GLU A 119 -28.73 -8.56 -4.72
CA GLU A 119 -29.13 -9.27 -3.50
C GLU A 119 -28.00 -10.17 -3.02
N ASP A 120 -27.45 -9.90 -1.83
CA ASP A 120 -26.24 -10.58 -1.32
C ASP A 120 -25.18 -10.67 -2.44
N ASN A 121 -24.47 -11.79 -2.58
CA ASN A 121 -23.50 -11.99 -3.65
C ASN A 121 -24.13 -12.36 -5.01
N THR A 122 -25.34 -11.86 -5.31
CA THR A 122 -26.05 -12.22 -6.55
C THR A 122 -26.56 -11.02 -7.34
N ILE A 123 -26.38 -11.11 -8.67
CA ILE A 123 -27.01 -10.23 -9.64
C ILE A 123 -28.19 -10.99 -10.25
N GLU A 124 -29.41 -10.51 -9.98
CA GLU A 124 -30.63 -11.04 -10.59
C GLU A 124 -31.10 -10.13 -11.73
N ILE A 125 -31.16 -10.67 -12.95
CA ILE A 125 -31.79 -10.05 -14.10
C ILE A 125 -33.21 -10.61 -14.22
N GLU A 126 -34.20 -9.76 -14.01
CA GLU A 126 -35.62 -10.11 -14.15
C GLU A 126 -36.21 -9.44 -15.39
N ALA A 127 -37.04 -10.18 -16.12
CA ALA A 127 -37.82 -9.66 -17.24
C ALA A 127 -39.26 -10.18 -17.22
N GLY A 128 -40.23 -9.31 -17.48
CA GLY A 128 -41.64 -9.66 -17.58
C GLY A 128 -42.05 -9.96 -19.01
N ALA A 129 -42.69 -11.11 -19.26
CA ALA A 129 -43.19 -11.47 -20.57
C ALA A 129 -44.67 -11.91 -20.52
N HIS A 130 -45.47 -11.37 -21.42
CA HIS A 130 -46.89 -11.64 -21.54
C HIS A 130 -47.22 -12.30 -22.88
N VAL A 131 -48.14 -13.27 -22.86
CA VAL A 131 -48.71 -13.88 -24.07
C VAL A 131 -50.21 -13.57 -24.11
N PHE A 132 -50.66 -12.98 -25.20
CA PHE A 132 -52.04 -12.54 -25.38
C PHE A 132 -52.84 -13.60 -26.12
N VAL A 133 -53.84 -14.18 -25.45
CA VAL A 133 -54.71 -15.21 -26.01
C VAL A 133 -56.15 -14.75 -25.89
N SER A 134 -56.64 -14.01 -26.88
CA SER A 134 -58.02 -13.53 -27.12
C SER A 134 -58.87 -13.11 -25.90
N THR A 135 -59.14 -14.00 -24.94
CA THR A 135 -59.92 -13.79 -23.73
C THR A 135 -59.08 -13.66 -22.45
N PHE A 136 -57.77 -13.93 -22.46
CA PHE A 136 -56.89 -13.78 -21.29
C PHE A 136 -55.43 -13.46 -21.67
N THR A 137 -54.70 -12.88 -20.71
CA THR A 137 -53.26 -12.63 -20.79
C THR A 137 -52.53 -13.59 -19.87
N TYR A 138 -51.67 -14.42 -20.44
CA TYR A 138 -50.78 -15.29 -19.69
C TYR A 138 -49.51 -14.52 -19.32
N LYS A 139 -49.14 -14.52 -18.03
CA LYS A 139 -48.00 -13.77 -17.51
C LYS A 139 -46.90 -14.70 -17.03
N THR A 140 -45.67 -14.44 -17.45
CA THR A 140 -44.49 -15.15 -16.99
C THR A 140 -43.37 -14.17 -16.68
N ARG A 141 -42.41 -14.64 -15.88
CA ARG A 141 -41.19 -13.95 -15.51
C ARG A 141 -40.01 -14.76 -15.98
N ILE A 142 -39.07 -14.13 -16.65
CA ILE A 142 -37.74 -14.68 -16.91
C ILE A 142 -36.85 -14.17 -15.79
N LEU A 143 -36.20 -15.07 -15.05
CA LEU A 143 -35.21 -14.72 -14.04
C LEU A 143 -33.90 -15.41 -14.42
N ILE A 144 -32.82 -14.63 -14.48
CA ILE A 144 -31.44 -15.09 -14.58
C ILE A 144 -30.72 -14.57 -13.34
N SER A 145 -30.12 -15.44 -12.53
CA SER A 145 -29.37 -15.06 -11.34
C SER A 145 -27.94 -15.56 -11.48
N PHE A 146 -26.99 -14.66 -11.28
CA PHE A 146 -25.57 -14.96 -11.24
C PHE A 146 -25.08 -14.77 -9.81
N GLU A 147 -24.50 -15.81 -9.24
CA GLU A 147 -23.65 -15.69 -8.06
C GLU A 147 -22.30 -15.15 -8.52
N VAL A 148 -21.82 -14.12 -7.84
CA VAL A 148 -20.59 -13.41 -8.17
C VAL A 148 -19.57 -13.74 -7.09
N LEU A 149 -18.46 -14.35 -7.50
CA LEU A 149 -17.32 -14.63 -6.64
C LEU A 149 -16.18 -13.79 -7.18
N ILE A 150 -15.65 -12.89 -6.35
CA ILE A 150 -14.59 -11.98 -6.73
C ILE A 150 -13.47 -12.13 -5.73
N ASP A 151 -12.26 -12.29 -6.26
CA ASP A 151 -11.01 -12.10 -5.54
C ASP A 151 -10.03 -11.31 -6.43
N THR A 152 -8.80 -11.16 -5.98
CA THR A 152 -7.72 -10.41 -6.65
C THR A 152 -7.11 -11.16 -7.83
N GLU A 153 -7.40 -12.47 -7.99
CA GLU A 153 -6.90 -13.29 -9.10
C GLU A 153 -7.94 -13.46 -10.21
N GLU A 154 -9.21 -13.67 -9.84
CA GLU A 154 -10.32 -13.94 -10.74
C GLU A 154 -11.66 -13.31 -10.33
N VAL A 155 -12.43 -12.94 -11.35
CA VAL A 155 -13.86 -12.61 -11.23
C VAL A 155 -14.66 -13.75 -11.87
N VAL A 156 -15.48 -14.42 -11.06
CA VAL A 156 -16.31 -15.56 -11.48
C VAL A 156 -17.79 -15.20 -11.42
N LEU A 157 -18.45 -15.23 -12.58
CA LEU A 157 -19.90 -15.12 -12.69
C LEU A 157 -20.49 -16.51 -12.90
N LYS A 158 -21.13 -17.05 -11.86
CA LYS A 158 -21.72 -18.38 -11.85
C LYS A 158 -23.22 -18.31 -12.02
N LEU A 159 -23.76 -19.00 -13.01
CA LEU A 159 -25.21 -19.08 -13.19
C LEU A 159 -25.84 -19.92 -12.07
N ASP A 160 -26.48 -19.26 -11.09
CA ASP A 160 -27.24 -19.89 -10.01
C ASP A 160 -28.62 -20.33 -10.51
N LYS A 161 -29.41 -19.40 -11.07
CA LYS A 161 -30.78 -19.67 -11.52
C LYS A 161 -30.98 -19.21 -12.96
N LEU A 162 -31.68 -20.04 -13.73
CA LEU A 162 -32.37 -19.64 -14.95
C LEU A 162 -33.78 -20.17 -14.86
N ASN A 163 -34.78 -19.30 -14.69
CA ASN A 163 -36.18 -19.69 -14.51
C ASN A 163 -37.08 -19.00 -15.53
N ILE A 164 -38.07 -19.73 -16.06
CA ILE A 164 -39.24 -19.14 -16.72
C ILE A 164 -40.45 -19.46 -15.84
N GLY A 165 -41.04 -18.43 -15.25
CA GLY A 165 -42.02 -18.55 -14.19
C GLY A 165 -41.42 -19.25 -12.97
N ASN A 166 -42.00 -20.39 -12.59
CA ASN A 166 -41.47 -21.28 -11.56
C ASN A 166 -40.79 -22.52 -12.16
N LEU A 167 -40.58 -22.58 -13.48
CA LEU A 167 -39.88 -23.68 -14.13
C LEU A 167 -38.37 -23.41 -14.10
N PRO A 168 -37.57 -24.17 -13.33
CA PRO A 168 -36.13 -24.09 -13.41
C PRO A 168 -35.65 -24.67 -14.73
N LEU A 169 -34.79 -23.94 -15.43
CA LEU A 169 -34.21 -24.26 -16.73
C LEU A 169 -32.69 -24.32 -16.69
N ALA A 170 -32.05 -24.17 -15.54
CA ALA A 170 -30.59 -24.33 -15.43
C ALA A 170 -30.12 -25.71 -15.93
N TRP A 171 -30.94 -26.77 -15.77
CA TRP A 171 -30.67 -28.11 -16.32
C TRP A 171 -30.65 -28.15 -17.85
N SER A 172 -31.33 -27.22 -18.52
CA SER A 172 -31.46 -27.20 -19.98
C SER A 172 -30.18 -26.75 -20.67
N PHE A 173 -29.24 -26.11 -19.99
CA PHE A 173 -27.92 -25.74 -20.53
C PHE A 173 -27.15 -26.95 -21.06
N SER A 174 -27.21 -28.08 -20.35
CA SER A 174 -26.56 -29.32 -20.79
C SER A 174 -27.21 -29.89 -22.07
N ALA A 175 -28.53 -29.73 -22.20
CA ALA A 175 -29.25 -30.14 -23.41
C ALA A 175 -29.02 -29.14 -24.57
N ALA A 176 -28.98 -27.84 -24.29
CA ALA A 176 -28.69 -26.78 -25.25
C ALA A 176 -27.27 -26.92 -25.80
N SER A 177 -26.27 -27.17 -24.95
CA SER A 177 -24.89 -27.42 -25.39
C SER A 177 -24.81 -28.61 -26.36
N TRP A 178 -25.53 -29.70 -26.08
CA TRP A 178 -25.60 -30.87 -26.98
C TRP A 178 -26.30 -30.53 -28.30
N ILE A 179 -27.42 -29.80 -28.29
CA ILE A 179 -28.15 -29.41 -29.51
C ILE A 179 -27.29 -28.47 -30.36
N THR A 180 -26.67 -27.46 -29.76
CA THR A 180 -25.84 -26.48 -30.47
C THR A 180 -24.68 -27.18 -31.18
N GLU A 181 -23.95 -28.06 -30.48
CA GLU A 181 -22.86 -28.84 -31.08
C GLU A 181 -23.33 -29.69 -32.27
N GLN A 182 -24.52 -30.27 -32.19
CA GLN A 182 -25.10 -31.08 -33.29
C GLN A 182 -25.62 -30.25 -34.47
N VAL A 183 -26.06 -29.00 -34.23
CA VAL A 183 -26.73 -28.16 -35.25
C VAL A 183 -25.75 -27.20 -35.91
N THR A 184 -24.88 -26.55 -35.15
CA THR A 184 -23.94 -25.54 -35.65
C THR A 184 -22.55 -26.13 -35.92
N GLY A 185 -22.23 -27.30 -35.36
CA GLY A 185 -20.89 -27.90 -35.43
C GLY A 185 -19.87 -27.24 -34.50
N GLU A 186 -20.30 -26.27 -33.68
CA GLU A 186 -19.49 -25.56 -32.70
C GLU A 186 -20.04 -25.79 -31.29
N SER A 187 -19.14 -25.91 -30.31
CA SER A 187 -19.56 -26.04 -28.92
C SER A 187 -20.11 -24.71 -28.39
N LEU A 188 -21.08 -24.78 -27.47
CA LEU A 188 -21.61 -23.59 -26.80
C LEU A 188 -20.50 -22.77 -26.12
N LYS A 189 -19.47 -23.46 -25.62
CA LYS A 189 -18.22 -22.86 -25.13
C LYS A 189 -17.53 -22.03 -26.20
N GLY A 190 -17.24 -22.60 -27.37
CA GLY A 190 -16.57 -21.88 -28.44
C GLY A 190 -17.34 -20.63 -28.90
N ILE A 191 -18.68 -20.70 -28.94
CA ILE A 191 -19.51 -19.54 -29.30
C ILE A 191 -19.42 -18.42 -28.25
N ILE A 192 -19.53 -18.76 -26.96
CA ILE A 192 -19.48 -17.79 -25.87
C ILE A 192 -18.05 -17.22 -25.71
N ASP A 193 -17.02 -18.07 -25.71
CA ASP A 193 -15.61 -17.65 -25.62
C ASP A 193 -15.22 -16.70 -26.78
N ASN A 194 -15.71 -16.98 -28.00
CA ASN A 194 -15.48 -16.09 -29.15
C ASN A 194 -16.13 -14.71 -28.97
N GLN A 195 -17.27 -14.62 -28.27
CA GLN A 195 -17.91 -13.35 -27.96
C GLN A 195 -17.22 -12.60 -26.82
N LEU A 196 -16.58 -13.33 -25.89
CA LEU A 196 -15.81 -12.79 -24.78
C LEU A 196 -14.40 -12.31 -25.20
N ASN A 197 -13.98 -12.59 -26.45
CA ASN A 197 -12.77 -12.06 -27.09
C ASN A 197 -11.47 -12.25 -26.28
N GLY A 198 -11.37 -13.35 -25.53
CA GLY A 198 -10.18 -13.67 -24.73
C GLY A 198 -10.05 -12.93 -23.39
N LEU A 199 -11.00 -12.05 -23.04
CA LEU A 199 -11.06 -11.41 -21.73
C LEU A 199 -11.58 -12.35 -20.64
N ALA A 200 -12.41 -13.31 -21.04
CA ALA A 200 -13.04 -14.25 -20.14
C ALA A 200 -13.18 -15.63 -20.79
N SER A 201 -13.31 -16.66 -19.96
CA SER A 201 -13.54 -18.03 -20.39
C SER A 201 -14.83 -18.58 -19.81
N PHE A 202 -15.58 -19.32 -20.61
CA PHE A 202 -16.82 -19.98 -20.18
C PHE A 202 -16.58 -21.47 -19.91
N ASP A 203 -17.01 -21.92 -18.74
CA ASP A 203 -17.15 -23.33 -18.41
C ASP A 203 -18.63 -23.75 -18.54
N PRO A 204 -19.02 -24.53 -19.56
CA PRO A 204 -20.39 -24.99 -19.74
C PRO A 204 -20.84 -26.04 -18.71
N THR A 205 -19.91 -26.72 -18.05
CA THR A 205 -20.20 -27.75 -17.03
C THR A 205 -20.50 -27.09 -15.70
N ALA A 206 -19.63 -26.18 -15.27
CA ALA A 206 -19.81 -25.39 -14.05
C ALA A 206 -20.84 -24.26 -14.22
N ARG A 207 -21.07 -23.83 -15.48
CA ARG A 207 -21.93 -22.71 -15.89
C ARG A 207 -21.38 -21.37 -15.37
N GLU A 208 -20.07 -21.22 -15.51
CA GLU A 208 -19.31 -20.12 -14.94
C GLU A 208 -18.61 -19.36 -16.07
N ILE A 209 -18.61 -18.04 -15.99
CA ILE A 209 -17.73 -17.17 -16.77
C ILE A 209 -16.63 -16.72 -15.82
N ARG A 210 -15.36 -16.97 -16.17
CA ARG A 210 -14.19 -16.54 -15.41
C ARG A 210 -13.43 -15.48 -16.17
N VAL A 211 -13.13 -14.40 -15.49
CA VAL A 211 -12.23 -13.34 -15.94
C VAL A 211 -10.98 -13.44 -15.06
N SER A 212 -9.81 -13.59 -15.65
CA SER A 212 -8.53 -13.57 -14.91
C SER A 212 -8.02 -12.13 -14.86
N VAL A 213 -7.64 -11.66 -13.68
CA VAL A 213 -7.07 -10.32 -13.49
C VAL A 213 -5.76 -10.21 -14.26
N ASP A 214 -4.89 -11.23 -14.23
CA ASP A 214 -3.69 -11.29 -15.08
C ASP A 214 -3.99 -11.12 -16.58
N SER A 215 -5.05 -11.77 -17.06
CA SER A 215 -5.46 -11.65 -18.47
C SER A 215 -5.97 -10.24 -18.81
N LEU A 216 -6.58 -9.54 -17.83
CA LEU A 216 -6.95 -8.13 -17.97
C LEU A 216 -5.71 -7.23 -17.98
N LEU A 217 -4.74 -7.45 -17.09
CA LEU A 217 -3.48 -6.70 -17.03
C LEU A 217 -2.66 -6.87 -18.32
N ASP A 218 -2.54 -8.10 -18.80
CA ASP A 218 -1.82 -8.44 -20.04
C ASP A 218 -2.39 -7.73 -21.27
N GLN A 219 -3.70 -7.50 -21.30
CA GLN A 219 -4.37 -6.83 -22.42
C GLN A 219 -4.43 -5.30 -22.26
N SER A 220 -4.32 -4.79 -21.04
CA SER A 220 -4.47 -3.38 -20.73
C SER A 220 -3.14 -2.63 -20.64
N ILE A 221 -2.05 -3.32 -20.30
CA ILE A 221 -0.73 -2.73 -20.05
C ILE A 221 0.31 -3.37 -20.99
N GLU A 222 0.81 -2.60 -21.94
CA GLU A 222 1.81 -3.07 -22.91
C GLU A 222 3.23 -3.18 -22.31
N ASP A 223 3.54 -2.37 -21.29
CA ASP A 223 4.86 -2.28 -20.67
C ASP A 223 5.07 -3.34 -19.58
N GLU A 224 6.16 -4.12 -19.69
CA GLU A 224 6.45 -5.26 -18.81
C GLU A 224 6.82 -4.81 -17.39
N GLN A 225 7.47 -3.65 -17.23
CA GLN A 225 7.87 -3.11 -15.94
C GLN A 225 6.65 -2.54 -15.17
N GLN A 226 5.78 -1.79 -15.85
CA GLN A 226 4.52 -1.32 -15.28
C GLN A 226 3.60 -2.48 -14.88
N ARG A 227 3.60 -3.57 -15.65
CA ARG A 227 2.83 -4.77 -15.33
C ARG A 227 3.34 -5.47 -14.07
N ALA A 228 4.66 -5.68 -13.96
CA ALA A 228 5.26 -6.28 -12.77
C ALA A 228 4.96 -5.45 -11.52
N MET A 229 5.02 -4.11 -11.64
CA MET A 229 4.67 -3.19 -10.57
C MET A 229 3.20 -3.30 -10.15
N ILE A 230 2.26 -3.31 -11.10
CA ILE A 230 0.83 -3.44 -10.79
C ILE A 230 0.49 -4.81 -10.19
N ALA A 231 1.12 -5.88 -10.67
CA ALA A 231 0.99 -7.21 -10.09
C ALA A 231 1.49 -7.23 -8.63
N SER A 232 2.62 -6.60 -8.35
CA SER A 232 3.14 -6.47 -6.97
C SER A 232 2.21 -5.64 -6.07
N LEU A 233 1.58 -4.59 -6.60
CA LEU A 233 0.59 -3.80 -5.85
C LEU A 233 -0.68 -4.60 -5.56
N LEU A 234 -1.15 -5.42 -6.50
CA LEU A 234 -2.31 -6.28 -6.27
C LEU A 234 -2.01 -7.38 -5.24
N ALA A 235 -0.81 -7.99 -5.30
CA ALA A 235 -0.37 -8.93 -4.28
C ALA A 235 -0.32 -8.28 -2.89
N PHE A 236 0.22 -7.06 -2.79
CA PHE A 236 0.22 -6.30 -1.54
C PHE A 236 -1.19 -6.02 -1.00
N ILE A 237 -2.10 -5.60 -1.90
CA ILE A 237 -3.50 -5.33 -1.58
C ILE A 237 -4.18 -6.61 -1.06
N GLU A 238 -3.90 -7.76 -1.66
CA GLU A 238 -4.43 -9.07 -1.26
C GLU A 238 -3.89 -9.52 0.10
N GLU A 239 -2.55 -9.52 0.26
CA GLU A 239 -1.87 -9.98 1.48
C GLU A 239 -2.34 -9.24 2.73
N ASN A 240 -2.79 -7.99 2.56
CA ASN A 240 -3.24 -7.11 3.64
C ASN A 240 -4.76 -6.92 3.70
N GLU A 241 -5.51 -7.69 2.90
CA GLU A 241 -6.98 -7.62 2.83
C GLU A 241 -7.45 -6.16 2.66
N LEU A 242 -6.82 -5.42 1.75
CA LEU A 242 -7.10 -4.00 1.51
C LEU A 242 -8.24 -3.79 0.52
N LEU A 243 -8.59 -4.78 -0.28
CA LEU A 243 -9.64 -4.68 -1.28
C LEU A 243 -10.85 -5.50 -0.86
N ASP A 244 -11.99 -4.84 -0.73
CA ASP A 244 -13.29 -5.48 -0.59
C ASP A 244 -14.07 -5.26 -1.89
N ILE A 245 -14.54 -6.34 -2.50
CA ILE A 245 -15.41 -6.26 -3.67
C ILE A 245 -16.65 -7.07 -3.37
N GLY A 246 -17.79 -6.41 -3.41
CA GLY A 246 -19.00 -7.06 -2.99
C GLY A 246 -20.26 -6.29 -3.30
N PHE A 247 -21.33 -6.84 -2.75
CA PHE A 247 -22.65 -6.27 -2.82
C PHE A 247 -23.11 -5.92 -1.42
N SER A 248 -23.65 -4.73 -1.26
CA SER A 248 -24.42 -4.32 -0.11
C SER A 248 -25.89 -4.16 -0.53
N ASP A 249 -26.80 -3.90 0.41
CA ASP A 249 -28.25 -3.85 0.15
C ASP A 249 -28.59 -2.86 -0.98
N GLY A 250 -28.71 -3.36 -2.21
CA GLY A 250 -29.00 -2.56 -3.41
C GLY A 250 -27.78 -1.88 -4.07
N GLU A 251 -26.54 -2.20 -3.71
CA GLU A 251 -25.34 -1.60 -4.32
C GLU A 251 -24.26 -2.65 -4.63
N PHE A 252 -23.50 -2.41 -5.69
CA PHE A 252 -22.28 -3.17 -6.01
C PHE A 252 -21.08 -2.24 -5.86
N GLY A 253 -20.13 -2.58 -5.00
CA GLY A 253 -19.00 -1.73 -4.64
C GLY A 253 -17.65 -2.40 -4.78
N VAL A 254 -16.64 -1.59 -5.05
CA VAL A 254 -15.22 -1.91 -4.91
C VAL A 254 -14.65 -0.90 -3.91
N ASP A 255 -14.19 -1.36 -2.77
CA ASP A 255 -13.70 -0.55 -1.66
C ASP A 255 -12.23 -0.87 -1.36
N LEU A 256 -11.40 0.17 -1.26
CA LEU A 256 -10.02 0.07 -0.80
C LEU A 256 -9.94 0.57 0.65
N ALA A 257 -9.55 -0.30 1.59
CA ALA A 257 -9.36 -0.01 3.00
C ALA A 257 -8.07 0.79 3.27
N LEU A 258 -7.94 1.96 2.62
CA LEU A 258 -6.79 2.85 2.76
C LEU A 258 -6.61 3.32 4.21
N GLY A 259 -7.69 3.39 5.00
CA GLY A 259 -7.67 3.68 6.43
C GLY A 259 -6.72 2.79 7.23
N LYS A 260 -6.57 1.51 6.87
CA LYS A 260 -5.63 0.58 7.54
C LYS A 260 -4.18 1.06 7.45
N THR A 261 -3.84 1.86 6.46
CA THR A 261 -2.49 2.42 6.31
C THR A 261 -2.27 3.68 7.15
N LYS A 262 -3.30 4.23 7.80
CA LYS A 262 -3.24 5.50 8.52
C LYS A 262 -2.19 5.47 9.63
N ASP A 263 -1.36 6.50 9.66
CA ASP A 263 -0.50 6.82 10.81
C ASP A 263 -0.52 8.33 11.01
N ALA A 264 -1.16 8.76 12.09
CA ALA A 264 -1.33 10.16 12.45
C ALA A 264 -0.22 10.69 13.37
N THR A 265 0.86 9.92 13.58
CA THR A 265 2.02 10.39 14.34
C THR A 265 2.60 11.62 13.66
N ALA A 266 2.96 12.64 14.43
CA ALA A 266 3.60 13.82 13.86
C ALA A 266 4.97 13.42 13.28
N PRO A 267 5.25 13.74 12.00
CA PRO A 267 6.55 13.44 11.43
C PRO A 267 7.64 14.27 12.12
N PHE A 268 8.87 13.77 12.12
CA PHE A 268 10.01 14.56 12.52
C PHE A 268 10.23 15.69 11.52
N GLU A 269 10.35 16.92 12.03
CA GLU A 269 10.68 18.10 11.23
C GLU A 269 11.97 18.72 11.78
N LEU A 270 13.00 18.76 10.94
CA LEU A 270 14.27 19.40 11.30
C LEU A 270 14.11 20.92 11.23
N ASN A 271 14.41 21.64 12.32
CA ASN A 271 14.32 23.09 12.29
C ASN A 271 15.37 23.67 11.34
N PRO A 272 15.09 24.79 10.64
CA PRO A 272 16.06 25.43 9.75
C PRO A 272 17.38 25.84 10.42
N VAL A 273 17.39 26.04 11.73
CA VAL A 273 18.61 26.38 12.50
C VAL A 273 19.50 25.17 12.77
N ASP A 274 18.91 23.97 12.74
CA ASP A 274 19.58 22.70 12.99
C ASP A 274 20.08 22.06 11.68
N GLN A 275 19.74 22.64 10.52
CA GLN A 275 20.15 22.15 9.21
C GLN A 275 21.64 22.35 8.97
N ILE A 276 22.30 21.36 8.38
CA ILE A 276 23.68 21.46 7.94
C ILE A 276 23.77 22.47 6.80
N VAL A 277 24.59 23.51 6.97
CA VAL A 277 24.63 24.63 6.01
C VAL A 277 25.46 24.27 4.79
N ASP A 278 26.64 23.69 5.00
CA ASP A 278 27.63 23.36 3.97
C ASP A 278 28.55 22.21 4.40
N ASP A 279 29.47 21.82 3.52
CA ASP A 279 30.43 20.74 3.78
C ASP A 279 31.35 21.02 4.98
N ALA A 280 31.62 22.29 5.31
CA ALA A 280 32.46 22.64 6.44
C ALA A 280 31.73 22.43 7.77
N ASP A 281 30.43 22.74 7.80
CA ASP A 281 29.53 22.43 8.92
C ASP A 281 29.40 20.91 9.12
N LEU A 282 29.19 20.14 8.04
CA LEU A 282 29.19 18.67 8.08
C LEU A 282 30.50 18.11 8.65
N GLN A 283 31.64 18.60 8.16
CA GLN A 283 32.96 18.20 8.66
C GLN A 283 33.14 18.54 10.14
N SER A 284 32.62 19.69 10.60
CA SER A 284 32.68 20.07 12.01
C SER A 284 31.90 19.10 12.90
N ILE A 285 30.71 18.68 12.46
CA ILE A 285 29.89 17.70 13.18
C ILE A 285 30.60 16.34 13.25
N LEU A 286 31.12 15.86 12.11
CA LEU A 286 31.85 14.60 12.05
C LEU A 286 33.14 14.64 12.87
N ALA A 287 33.88 15.76 12.86
CA ALA A 287 35.08 15.95 13.68
C ALA A 287 34.76 15.96 15.18
N SER A 288 33.67 16.60 15.61
CA SER A 288 33.21 16.54 17.01
C SER A 288 32.96 15.09 17.43
N LYS A 289 32.25 14.33 16.59
CA LYS A 289 31.97 12.90 16.85
C LYS A 289 33.24 12.04 16.82
N ALA A 290 34.18 12.32 15.93
CA ALA A 290 35.51 11.69 15.90
C ALA A 290 36.32 11.97 17.16
N SER A 291 36.10 13.10 17.81
CA SER A 291 36.79 13.45 19.05
C SER A 291 36.32 12.59 20.20
N ALA A 292 35.03 12.24 20.24
CA ALA A 292 34.48 11.32 21.22
C ALA A 292 34.98 9.88 21.04
N MET A 293 35.42 9.52 19.82
CA MET A 293 36.03 8.22 19.51
C MET A 293 37.27 7.92 20.37
N ILE A 294 38.02 8.92 20.84
CA ILE A 294 39.18 8.67 21.73
C ILE A 294 38.76 7.83 22.94
N PHE A 295 37.56 8.07 23.48
CA PHE A 295 37.07 7.39 24.67
C PHE A 295 36.80 5.91 24.39
N SER A 296 36.31 5.58 23.19
CA SER A 296 36.09 4.20 22.76
C SER A 296 37.36 3.35 22.75
N THR A 297 38.55 3.96 22.65
CA THR A 297 39.83 3.24 22.73
C THR A 297 40.13 2.66 24.11
N LEU A 298 39.41 3.10 25.15
CA LEU A 298 39.54 2.59 26.51
C LEU A 298 38.68 1.35 26.78
N SER A 299 37.89 0.87 25.81
CA SER A 299 37.01 -0.30 25.92
C SER A 299 37.78 -1.64 25.99
N GLY A 300 38.44 -1.90 27.14
CA GLY A 300 38.98 -3.21 27.51
C GLY A 300 40.29 -3.63 26.81
N ASP A 301 40.55 -4.95 26.78
CA ASP A 301 41.83 -5.55 26.34
C ASP A 301 42.04 -5.55 24.81
N SER A 302 40.99 -5.28 24.01
CA SER A 302 41.02 -5.24 22.54
C SER A 302 39.93 -4.28 22.05
N PRO A 303 40.06 -2.98 22.36
CA PRO A 303 39.08 -1.96 21.99
C PRO A 303 38.89 -1.93 20.48
N THR A 304 37.63 -1.88 20.06
CA THR A 304 37.26 -1.65 18.67
C THR A 304 36.71 -0.23 18.61
N PRO A 305 37.53 0.79 18.27
CA PRO A 305 37.10 2.16 18.38
C PRO A 305 35.91 2.45 17.49
N PHE A 306 35.04 3.31 17.98
CA PHE A 306 33.75 3.56 17.38
C PHE A 306 33.27 4.99 17.59
N ILE A 307 32.34 5.39 16.73
CA ILE A 307 31.58 6.63 16.82
C ILE A 307 30.11 6.28 16.81
N ASP A 308 29.35 6.89 17.71
CA ASP A 308 27.90 6.76 17.74
C ASP A 308 27.26 8.00 17.09
N LEU A 309 26.37 7.76 16.14
CA LEU A 309 25.51 8.78 15.54
C LEU A 309 24.08 8.55 16.03
N ASP A 310 23.53 9.51 16.76
CA ASP A 310 22.15 9.48 17.21
C ASP A 310 21.16 9.77 16.07
N ASP A 311 19.88 9.52 16.33
CA ASP A 311 18.78 9.81 15.40
C ASP A 311 18.82 11.26 14.89
N PHE A 312 19.12 12.21 15.77
CA PHE A 312 19.14 13.62 15.43
C PHE A 312 20.25 13.96 14.43
N THR A 313 21.47 13.50 14.67
CA THR A 313 22.62 13.70 13.79
C THR A 313 22.39 13.03 12.45
N LEU A 314 21.89 11.78 12.44
CA LEU A 314 21.55 11.10 11.19
C LEU A 314 20.49 11.83 10.40
N ASN A 315 19.45 12.35 11.06
CA ASN A 315 18.39 13.11 10.39
C ASN A 315 18.91 14.42 9.77
N ARG A 316 19.86 15.10 10.41
CA ARG A 316 20.57 16.26 9.84
C ARG A 316 21.34 15.89 8.59
N MET A 317 22.05 14.77 8.61
CA MET A 317 22.82 14.27 7.47
C MET A 317 21.90 13.84 6.32
N PHE A 318 20.84 13.09 6.61
CA PHE A 318 19.82 12.67 5.65
C PHE A 318 19.21 13.86 4.92
N GLU A 319 18.77 14.88 5.66
CA GLU A 319 18.22 16.09 5.06
C GLU A 319 19.25 16.79 4.16
N TYR A 320 20.51 16.94 4.62
CA TYR A 320 21.59 17.56 3.84
C TYR A 320 21.81 16.87 2.49
N PHE A 321 21.94 15.54 2.50
CA PHE A 321 22.16 14.76 1.27
C PHE A 321 20.94 14.77 0.34
N MET A 322 19.74 14.77 0.90
CA MET A 322 18.50 14.76 0.11
C MET A 322 18.05 16.14 -0.35
N ARG A 323 18.64 17.22 0.15
CA ARG A 323 18.22 18.60 -0.12
C ARG A 323 18.17 18.93 -1.61
N ALA A 324 19.11 18.41 -2.40
CA ALA A 324 19.16 18.63 -3.83
C ALA A 324 18.00 17.96 -4.60
N ASN A 325 17.39 16.92 -4.01
CA ASN A 325 16.32 16.13 -4.61
C ASN A 325 14.92 16.62 -4.21
N GLN A 326 14.83 17.60 -3.30
CA GLN A 326 13.56 18.17 -2.86
C GLN A 326 12.92 19.03 -3.97
N THR A 327 11.64 18.81 -4.25
CA THR A 327 10.87 19.65 -5.19
C THR A 327 10.54 21.01 -4.57
N THR A 328 10.23 20.99 -3.28
CA THR A 328 10.06 22.15 -2.40
C THR A 328 10.62 21.81 -1.02
N PRO A 329 10.97 22.80 -0.16
CA PRO A 329 11.57 22.51 1.14
C PRO A 329 10.75 21.50 1.95
N GLY A 330 11.37 20.37 2.32
CA GLY A 330 10.76 19.28 3.08
C GLY A 330 9.98 18.24 2.26
N VAL A 331 9.80 18.44 0.94
CA VAL A 331 9.03 17.53 0.07
C VAL A 331 9.95 16.94 -1.00
N LEU A 332 10.05 15.61 -1.04
CA LEU A 332 10.80 14.89 -2.06
C LEU A 332 9.98 14.64 -3.32
N ILE A 333 8.73 14.22 -3.15
CA ILE A 333 7.85 13.87 -4.26
C ILE A 333 6.56 14.63 -4.09
N GLU A 334 6.13 15.27 -5.17
CA GLU A 334 4.81 15.87 -5.28
C GLU A 334 4.16 15.37 -6.56
N SER A 335 3.04 14.65 -6.43
CA SER A 335 2.36 14.00 -7.55
C SER A 335 0.86 14.31 -7.51
N PRO A 336 0.27 14.85 -8.59
CA PRO A 336 -1.17 15.00 -8.69
C PRO A 336 -1.82 13.62 -8.85
N LEU A 337 -2.79 13.28 -7.98
CA LEU A 337 -3.55 12.04 -8.09
C LEU A 337 -4.75 12.21 -9.04
N PHE A 338 -5.52 13.30 -8.85
CA PHE A 338 -6.62 13.74 -9.72
C PHE A 338 -6.63 15.27 -9.79
N GLU A 339 -7.57 15.88 -10.54
CA GLU A 339 -7.60 17.34 -10.77
C GLU A 339 -7.48 18.17 -9.48
N ASP A 340 -8.05 17.69 -8.36
CA ASP A 340 -8.15 18.43 -7.11
C ASP A 340 -7.32 17.86 -5.94
N TYR A 341 -6.57 16.76 -6.13
CA TYR A 341 -5.80 16.14 -5.03
C TYR A 341 -4.33 15.96 -5.37
N THR A 342 -3.49 16.17 -4.37
CA THR A 342 -2.04 15.99 -4.48
C THR A 342 -1.55 15.05 -3.39
N MET A 343 -0.68 14.13 -3.79
CA MET A 343 0.12 13.31 -2.88
C MET A 343 1.49 13.94 -2.71
N ARG A 344 1.94 14.09 -1.46
CA ARG A 344 3.27 14.53 -1.10
C ARG A 344 3.99 13.48 -0.27
N ALA A 345 5.18 13.09 -0.71
CA ALA A 345 6.13 12.34 0.11
C ALA A 345 7.15 13.33 0.69
N PHE A 346 7.26 13.37 2.01
CA PHE A 346 8.20 14.25 2.71
C PHE A 346 9.57 13.60 2.82
N VAL A 347 10.56 14.41 3.22
CA VAL A 347 11.92 13.93 3.50
C VAL A 347 11.86 12.81 4.56
N PRO A 348 12.41 11.62 4.27
CA PRO A 348 12.50 10.53 5.22
C PRO A 348 13.31 10.91 6.45
N TYR A 349 12.94 10.32 7.59
CA TYR A 349 13.69 10.47 8.83
C TYR A 349 13.93 9.11 9.50
N ILE A 350 15.05 9.01 10.19
CA ILE A 350 15.49 7.84 10.93
C ILE A 350 14.98 7.92 12.36
N THR A 351 14.55 6.77 12.85
CA THR A 351 14.36 6.50 14.28
C THR A 351 15.04 5.19 14.62
N MET A 352 15.76 5.16 15.74
CA MET A 352 16.45 3.99 16.26
C MET A 352 15.88 3.64 17.63
N ASN A 353 15.36 2.41 17.73
CA ASN A 353 14.92 1.82 19.00
C ASN A 353 15.32 0.35 19.03
N ASN A 354 16.62 0.10 19.13
CA ASN A 354 17.32 -1.16 18.79
C ASN A 354 17.29 -1.59 17.31
N ASP A 355 16.31 -1.14 16.53
CA ASP A 355 16.20 -1.35 15.09
C ASP A 355 16.39 -0.02 14.33
N PHE A 356 17.00 -0.07 13.15
CA PHE A 356 17.10 1.11 12.26
C PHE A 356 15.84 1.21 11.41
N ILE A 357 15.04 2.25 11.65
CA ILE A 357 13.76 2.45 10.94
C ILE A 357 13.82 3.73 10.12
N VAL A 358 13.62 3.60 8.81
CA VAL A 358 13.41 4.73 7.90
C VAL A 358 11.92 5.04 7.82
N ASN A 359 11.53 6.23 8.23
CA ASN A 359 10.15 6.70 8.21
C ASN A 359 9.96 7.62 7.00
N ILE A 360 9.02 7.31 6.11
CA ILE A 360 8.65 8.10 4.94
C ILE A 360 7.24 8.65 5.15
N PRO A 361 7.08 9.93 5.53
CA PRO A 361 5.77 10.53 5.68
C PRO A 361 5.12 10.79 4.32
N LEU A 362 3.84 10.46 4.22
CA LEU A 362 3.02 10.68 3.04
C LEU A 362 1.73 11.38 3.45
N VAL A 363 1.37 12.41 2.67
CA VAL A 363 0.11 13.13 2.82
C VAL A 363 -0.61 13.17 1.49
N ILE A 364 -1.89 12.84 1.50
CA ILE A 364 -2.84 13.13 0.42
C ILE A 364 -3.71 14.28 0.89
N GLU A 365 -3.75 15.38 0.13
CA GLU A 365 -4.51 16.58 0.48
C GLU A 365 -5.38 17.07 -0.67
N ASP A 366 -6.50 17.70 -0.31
CA ASP A 366 -7.33 18.51 -1.20
C ASP A 366 -6.60 19.84 -1.49
N ASN A 367 -6.41 20.13 -2.78
CA ASN A 367 -5.71 21.34 -3.27
C ASN A 367 -6.46 22.64 -2.93
N ILE A 368 -7.76 22.56 -2.62
CA ILE A 368 -8.66 23.68 -2.30
C ILE A 368 -8.80 23.84 -0.78
N ASP A 369 -8.92 22.74 -0.04
CA ASP A 369 -9.06 22.73 1.43
C ASP A 369 -8.01 21.82 2.11
N PRO A 370 -6.82 22.35 2.47
CA PRO A 370 -5.74 21.57 3.07
C PRO A 370 -6.04 20.94 4.43
N LEU A 371 -7.17 21.29 5.06
CA LEU A 371 -7.63 20.61 6.29
C LEU A 371 -8.22 19.24 6.00
N LYS A 372 -8.58 18.97 4.74
CA LYS A 372 -8.98 17.65 4.28
C LYS A 372 -7.75 16.91 3.79
N SER A 373 -7.20 16.11 4.68
CA SER A 373 -6.00 15.35 4.40
C SER A 373 -6.06 13.95 4.99
N PHE A 374 -5.33 13.06 4.35
CA PHE A 374 -4.99 11.74 4.85
C PHE A 374 -3.49 11.69 5.05
N GLN A 375 -3.06 11.20 6.22
CA GLN A 375 -1.66 11.08 6.58
C GLN A 375 -1.33 9.63 6.91
N THR A 376 -0.19 9.18 6.39
CA THR A 376 0.43 7.91 6.74
C THR A 376 1.94 8.07 6.84
N ILE A 377 2.59 7.14 7.53
CA ILE A 377 4.04 7.03 7.62
C ILE A 377 4.38 5.59 7.23
N ILE A 378 5.11 5.45 6.12
CA ILE A 378 5.70 4.17 5.75
C ILE A 378 6.98 4.00 6.57
N LYS A 379 7.00 2.99 7.43
CA LYS A 379 8.12 2.62 8.30
C LYS A 379 8.85 1.45 7.68
N ILE A 380 10.11 1.63 7.34
CA ILE A 380 10.92 0.60 6.71
C ILE A 380 12.00 0.18 7.70
N SER A 381 11.92 -1.04 8.20
CA SER A 381 13.02 -1.67 8.93
C SER A 381 14.17 -1.88 7.96
N ALA A 382 15.37 -1.44 8.35
CA ALA A 382 16.54 -1.47 7.50
C ALA A 382 17.79 -1.94 8.24
N THR A 383 18.76 -2.41 7.46
CA THR A 383 20.08 -2.80 7.94
C THR A 383 21.11 -1.87 7.31
N PRO A 384 21.78 -1.01 8.10
CA PRO A 384 22.90 -0.23 7.60
C PRO A 384 24.10 -1.15 7.35
N GLU A 385 24.81 -0.94 6.24
CA GLU A 385 26.04 -1.64 5.89
C GLU A 385 26.99 -0.70 5.14
N VAL A 386 28.29 -0.99 5.21
CA VAL A 386 29.31 -0.29 4.43
C VAL A 386 29.61 -1.13 3.20
N SER A 387 29.55 -0.52 2.02
CA SER A 387 29.83 -1.20 0.75
C SER A 387 30.71 -0.34 -0.13
N GLY A 388 32.00 -0.70 -0.21
CA GLY A 388 32.99 0.17 -0.85
C GLY A 388 33.16 1.47 -0.06
N SER A 389 32.95 2.60 -0.71
CA SER A 389 33.03 3.94 -0.10
C SER A 389 31.71 4.47 0.44
N ASP A 390 30.62 3.69 0.33
CA ASP A 390 29.26 4.19 0.51
C ASP A 390 28.61 3.55 1.74
N LEU A 391 27.75 4.33 2.41
CA LEU A 391 26.85 3.80 3.43
C LEU A 391 25.55 3.37 2.73
N ARG A 392 25.26 2.08 2.76
CA ARG A 392 24.06 1.49 2.19
C ARG A 392 23.09 1.12 3.30
N ILE A 393 21.83 1.46 3.13
CA ILE A 393 20.77 1.13 4.08
C ILE A 393 19.83 0.18 3.37
N VAL A 394 20.05 -1.11 3.61
CA VAL A 394 19.34 -2.21 2.97
C VAL A 394 17.97 -2.35 3.61
N LEU A 395 16.92 -2.34 2.80
CA LEU A 395 15.55 -2.30 3.27
C LEU A 395 15.01 -3.71 3.44
N ASN A 396 14.51 -4.04 4.64
CA ASN A 396 14.13 -5.41 5.02
C ASN A 396 12.61 -5.62 5.00
N GLU A 397 11.87 -4.79 5.74
CA GLU A 397 10.43 -4.92 5.97
C GLU A 397 9.78 -3.55 5.94
N LEU A 398 8.62 -3.43 5.30
CA LEU A 398 7.87 -2.19 5.20
C LEU A 398 6.55 -2.32 5.98
N VAL A 399 6.23 -1.34 6.81
CA VAL A 399 5.00 -1.25 7.61
C VAL A 399 4.34 0.10 7.37
N ALA A 400 3.04 0.12 7.10
CA ALA A 400 2.24 1.35 7.02
C ALA A 400 0.94 1.16 7.79
N GLY A 401 0.79 1.81 8.94
CA GLY A 401 -0.35 1.57 9.83
C GLY A 401 -0.40 0.10 10.30
N GLU A 402 -1.47 -0.61 9.95
CA GLU A 402 -1.70 -2.03 10.24
C GLU A 402 -1.21 -2.98 9.13
N VAL A 403 -0.67 -2.42 8.06
CA VAL A 403 -0.30 -3.13 6.83
C VAL A 403 1.19 -3.41 6.81
N THR A 404 1.58 -4.62 6.42
CA THR A 404 2.97 -5.05 6.34
C THR A 404 3.29 -5.63 4.96
N LEU A 405 4.47 -5.31 4.45
CA LEU A 405 5.00 -5.83 3.20
C LEU A 405 6.40 -6.40 3.43
N THR A 406 6.62 -7.61 2.91
CA THR A 406 7.90 -8.31 3.01
C THR A 406 8.87 -7.93 1.89
N GLU A 407 10.15 -8.25 2.09
CA GLU A 407 11.30 -7.88 1.23
C GLU A 407 11.08 -8.13 -0.28
N GLU A 408 10.34 -9.19 -0.66
CA GLU A 408 10.09 -9.58 -2.05
C GLU A 408 9.39 -8.46 -2.88
N HIS A 409 8.62 -7.60 -2.22
CA HIS A 409 7.81 -6.58 -2.87
C HIS A 409 8.27 -5.14 -2.60
N ILE A 410 9.18 -4.94 -1.63
CA ILE A 410 9.69 -3.61 -1.25
C ILE A 410 10.38 -2.93 -2.43
N THR A 411 11.20 -3.65 -3.18
CA THR A 411 11.92 -3.11 -4.34
C THR A 411 10.96 -2.49 -5.36
N SER A 412 9.84 -3.16 -5.66
CA SER A 412 8.84 -2.67 -6.61
C SER A 412 8.10 -1.41 -6.11
N VAL A 413 7.85 -1.30 -4.80
CA VAL A 413 7.26 -0.10 -4.19
C VAL A 413 8.24 1.07 -4.19
N LEU A 414 9.52 0.82 -3.93
CA LEU A 414 10.56 1.86 -3.98
C LEU A 414 10.80 2.37 -5.39
N THR A 415 10.69 1.50 -6.42
CA THR A 415 10.72 1.96 -7.82
C THR A 415 9.61 2.99 -8.11
N MET A 416 8.48 2.94 -7.40
CA MET A 416 7.41 3.94 -7.53
C MET A 416 7.76 5.30 -6.92
N LEU A 417 8.62 5.33 -5.91
CA LEU A 417 9.20 6.57 -5.38
C LEU A 417 10.22 7.18 -6.34
N GLY A 418 10.55 6.46 -7.42
CA GLY A 418 11.46 6.86 -8.48
C GLY A 418 12.88 6.34 -8.21
N GLU A 419 13.51 5.77 -9.23
CA GLU A 419 14.97 5.62 -9.23
C GLU A 419 15.58 7.01 -9.35
N ASN A 420 16.21 7.46 -8.28
CA ASN A 420 17.05 8.64 -8.21
C ASN A 420 18.39 8.23 -7.61
N ASP A 421 19.41 9.08 -7.73
CA ASP A 421 20.78 8.76 -7.31
C ASP A 421 20.89 8.32 -5.83
N PHE A 422 19.83 8.53 -5.04
CA PHE A 422 19.72 8.18 -3.62
C PHE A 422 19.13 6.78 -3.35
N ILE A 423 18.32 6.21 -4.25
CA ILE A 423 17.71 4.88 -4.09
C ILE A 423 18.26 3.97 -5.19
N VAL A 424 19.19 3.09 -4.82
CA VAL A 424 19.89 2.19 -5.75
C VAL A 424 19.78 0.75 -5.26
N ASP A 425 19.30 -0.15 -6.13
CA ASP A 425 19.16 -1.58 -5.86
C ASP A 425 18.38 -1.89 -4.55
N GLY A 426 17.30 -1.15 -4.28
CA GLY A 426 16.46 -1.37 -3.09
C GLY A 426 17.10 -0.93 -1.77
N ALA A 427 18.13 -0.10 -1.82
CA ALA A 427 18.78 0.50 -0.65
C ALA A 427 18.84 2.03 -0.78
N PHE A 428 18.79 2.73 0.34
CA PHE A 428 19.25 4.12 0.37
C PHE A 428 20.78 4.14 0.36
N VAL A 429 21.37 4.94 -0.53
CA VAL A 429 22.83 5.02 -0.69
C VAL A 429 23.29 6.44 -0.41
N ILE A 430 24.16 6.58 0.58
CA ILE A 430 24.92 7.80 0.83
C ILE A 430 26.30 7.60 0.19
N GLU A 431 26.47 8.16 -1.00
CA GLU A 431 27.70 8.02 -1.78
C GLU A 431 28.90 8.70 -1.11
N ASN A 432 30.07 8.06 -1.21
CA ASN A 432 31.35 8.57 -0.74
C ASN A 432 31.37 8.90 0.76
N PHE A 433 30.54 8.23 1.56
CA PHE A 433 30.49 8.36 3.01
C PHE A 433 31.88 8.11 3.64
N ASP A 434 32.56 7.05 3.21
CA ASP A 434 33.92 6.72 3.64
C ASP A 434 34.91 7.81 3.26
N THR A 435 34.78 8.44 2.08
CA THR A 435 35.67 9.55 1.68
C THR A 435 35.46 10.81 2.51
N GLN A 436 34.24 11.06 3.00
CA GLN A 436 33.96 12.17 3.91
C GLN A 436 34.51 11.90 5.31
N MET A 437 34.48 10.65 5.75
CA MET A 437 35.09 10.20 7.00
C MET A 437 36.63 10.14 6.91
N ASP A 438 37.18 9.73 5.77
CA ASP A 438 38.62 9.75 5.45
C ASP A 438 39.17 11.17 5.44
N ALA A 439 38.40 12.16 4.97
CA ALA A 439 38.78 13.57 5.07
C ALA A 439 38.89 14.03 6.53
N ALA A 440 38.23 13.34 7.45
CA ALA A 440 38.37 13.48 8.89
C ALA A 440 39.33 12.43 9.52
N GLY A 441 40.09 11.68 8.69
CA GLY A 441 41.13 10.74 9.12
C GLY A 441 40.65 9.36 9.54
N MET A 442 39.41 8.97 9.21
CA MET A 442 38.79 7.76 9.75
C MET A 442 38.41 6.79 8.63
N GLY A 443 39.04 5.61 8.62
CA GLY A 443 38.62 4.51 7.76
C GLY A 443 37.54 3.66 8.42
N ILE A 444 36.43 3.45 7.73
CA ILE A 444 35.29 2.70 8.27
C ILE A 444 35.51 1.19 8.09
N GLU A 445 35.39 0.41 9.17
CA GLU A 445 35.44 -1.05 9.12
C GLU A 445 34.04 -1.65 8.96
N SER A 446 33.09 -1.21 9.79
CA SER A 446 31.71 -1.70 9.77
C SER A 446 30.76 -0.75 10.49
N VAL A 447 29.46 -1.01 10.39
CA VAL A 447 28.41 -0.27 11.11
C VAL A 447 27.46 -1.24 11.81
N ALA A 448 26.89 -0.82 12.93
CA ALA A 448 25.86 -1.56 13.67
C ALA A 448 24.91 -0.59 14.38
N VAL A 449 23.71 -1.05 14.71
CA VAL A 449 22.80 -0.31 15.58
C VAL A 449 23.02 -0.78 17.01
N VAL A 450 23.36 0.13 17.92
CA VAL A 450 23.61 -0.16 19.34
C VAL A 450 22.99 0.94 20.18
N ALA A 451 22.17 0.58 21.16
CA ALA A 451 21.60 1.50 22.16
C ALA A 451 21.04 2.81 21.57
N ASP A 452 20.20 2.67 20.53
CA ASP A 452 19.52 3.79 19.84
C ASP A 452 20.43 4.71 19.01
N SER A 453 21.65 4.26 18.71
CA SER A 453 22.62 4.96 17.85
C SER A 453 23.15 4.05 16.73
N LEU A 454 23.56 4.68 15.63
CA LEU A 454 24.34 4.03 14.59
C LEU A 454 25.82 4.07 14.99
N ARG A 455 26.33 2.94 15.45
CA ARG A 455 27.73 2.73 15.79
C ARG A 455 28.55 2.47 14.53
N ILE A 456 29.51 3.33 14.25
CA ILE A 456 30.48 3.20 13.17
C ILE A 456 31.79 2.73 13.77
N TYR A 457 32.19 1.49 13.46
CA TYR A 457 33.49 0.96 13.86
C TYR A 457 34.57 1.43 12.90
N VAL A 458 35.65 1.96 13.46
CA VAL A 458 36.75 2.53 12.69
C VAL A 458 38.03 1.74 12.87
N THR A 459 38.89 1.78 11.86
CA THR A 459 40.25 1.26 11.98
C THR A 459 41.19 2.37 12.41
N LEU A 460 41.92 2.18 13.51
CA LEU A 460 43.00 3.09 13.91
C LEU A 460 44.25 2.90 13.06
N SER A 461 45.14 3.89 13.12
CA SER A 461 46.47 3.79 12.54
C SER A 461 47.25 2.58 13.08
N GLU A 462 47.64 1.66 12.19
CA GLU A 462 48.49 0.50 12.55
C GLU A 462 49.91 0.89 13.00
N THR A 463 50.29 2.17 12.89
CA THR A 463 51.65 2.64 13.18
C THR A 463 51.90 2.95 14.65
N ILE A 464 50.84 3.19 15.44
CA ILE A 464 50.93 3.51 16.87
C ILE A 464 50.45 2.30 17.68
N PRO A 465 51.23 1.81 18.65
CA PRO A 465 50.77 0.74 19.53
C PRO A 465 49.52 1.17 20.31
N LEU A 466 48.50 0.32 20.33
CA LEU A 466 47.24 0.59 21.02
C LEU A 466 47.41 0.94 22.51
N GLN A 467 48.39 0.32 23.18
CA GLN A 467 48.69 0.65 24.58
C GLN A 467 49.15 2.11 24.74
N ASP A 468 49.95 2.63 23.80
CA ASP A 468 50.44 4.00 23.86
C ASP A 468 49.27 5.00 23.64
N ILE A 469 48.28 4.60 22.84
CA ILE A 469 47.01 5.33 22.65
C ILE A 469 46.20 5.35 23.95
N GLN A 470 46.00 4.18 24.56
CA GLN A 470 45.23 4.06 25.81
C GLN A 470 45.87 4.86 26.95
N ASP A 471 47.20 4.79 27.09
CA ASP A 471 47.94 5.54 28.11
C ASP A 471 47.79 7.06 27.90
N ALA A 472 47.88 7.54 26.65
CA ALA A 472 47.70 8.95 26.34
C ALA A 472 46.26 9.45 26.59
N VAL A 473 45.24 8.66 26.23
CA VAL A 473 43.84 9.02 26.48
C VAL A 473 43.54 9.04 27.99
N GLN A 474 44.09 8.10 28.77
CA GLN A 474 43.98 8.13 30.24
C GLN A 474 44.64 9.38 30.83
N ASP A 475 45.85 9.72 30.42
CA ASP A 475 46.55 10.93 30.88
C ASP A 475 45.76 12.21 30.58
N VAL A 476 45.11 12.25 29.41
CA VAL A 476 44.23 13.37 29.01
C VAL A 476 42.98 13.44 29.88
N LEU A 477 42.29 12.32 30.10
CA LEU A 477 41.12 12.26 30.96
C LEU A 477 41.46 12.64 32.41
N ASP A 478 42.58 12.15 32.95
CA ASP A 478 43.10 12.53 34.27
C ASP A 478 43.39 14.04 34.38
N ALA A 479 43.80 14.69 33.28
CA ALA A 479 44.11 16.11 33.24
C ALA A 479 42.87 17.00 33.23
N VAL A 480 41.76 16.53 32.63
CA VAL A 480 40.48 17.26 32.55
C VAL A 480 39.48 16.84 33.63
N ALA A 481 39.74 15.72 34.31
CA ALA A 481 38.93 15.25 35.44
C ALA A 481 38.84 16.30 36.56
N ASP A 482 37.70 16.30 37.25
CA ASP A 482 37.39 17.22 38.35
C ASP A 482 37.46 18.72 37.97
N ASN A 483 37.32 19.07 36.69
CA ASN A 483 37.28 20.47 36.26
C ASN A 483 36.01 21.14 36.82
N PRO A 484 36.13 22.20 37.64
CA PRO A 484 34.98 22.85 38.28
C PRO A 484 34.08 23.62 37.31
N GLU A 485 34.51 23.82 36.06
CA GLU A 485 33.72 24.48 35.02
C GLU A 485 32.74 23.51 34.35
N TYR A 486 32.98 22.20 34.44
CA TYR A 486 32.10 21.17 33.90
C TYR A 486 30.92 20.81 34.81
N PRO A 487 29.80 20.34 34.23
CA PRO A 487 28.73 19.72 34.99
C PRO A 487 29.24 18.56 35.86
N ALA A 488 28.64 18.37 37.04
CA ALA A 488 29.01 17.28 37.94
C ALA A 488 28.86 15.90 37.27
N GLU A 489 27.82 15.74 36.45
CA GLU A 489 27.52 14.52 35.71
C GLU A 489 28.65 14.15 34.74
N LEU A 490 29.28 15.14 34.07
CA LEU A 490 30.43 14.91 33.19
C LEU A 490 31.68 14.48 33.97
N ASN A 491 31.96 15.15 35.09
CA ASN A 491 33.10 14.79 35.94
C ASN A 491 32.92 13.39 36.56
N ASP A 492 31.71 13.04 36.98
CA ASP A 492 31.41 11.70 37.50
C ASP A 492 31.63 10.64 36.42
N ALA A 493 31.13 10.86 35.19
CA ALA A 493 31.32 9.93 34.08
C ALA A 493 32.80 9.76 33.65
N ILE A 494 33.59 10.84 33.61
CA ILE A 494 35.04 10.77 33.34
C ILE A 494 35.75 9.93 34.41
N ASN A 495 35.42 10.17 35.68
CA ASN A 495 36.01 9.45 36.80
C ASN A 495 35.61 7.97 36.83
N ASP A 496 34.40 7.64 36.40
CA ASP A 496 33.92 6.26 36.28
C ASP A 496 34.68 5.51 35.16
N VAL A 497 34.90 6.13 34.00
CA VAL A 497 35.77 5.55 32.93
C VAL A 497 37.18 5.27 33.44
N LEU A 498 37.80 6.24 34.11
CA LEU A 498 39.14 6.08 34.68
C LEU A 498 39.19 4.96 35.73
N THR A 499 38.13 4.80 36.51
CA THR A 499 38.03 3.76 37.54
C THR A 499 37.85 2.37 36.92
N GLU A 500 36.91 2.22 35.99
CA GLU A 500 36.57 0.95 35.34
C GLU A 500 37.69 0.46 34.42
N ALA A 501 38.40 1.36 33.73
CA ALA A 501 39.57 1.00 32.90
C ALA A 501 40.75 0.45 33.71
N LEU A 502 40.86 0.78 35.00
CA LEU A 502 41.91 0.31 35.90
C LEU A 502 41.49 -0.93 36.72
N ASP A 503 40.19 -1.27 36.74
CA ASP A 503 39.66 -2.44 37.45
C ASP A 503 39.75 -3.71 36.58
N PRO A 504 40.52 -4.75 36.98
CA PRO A 504 40.58 -6.02 36.25
C PRO A 504 39.25 -6.79 36.14
N SER A 505 38.23 -6.36 36.87
CA SER A 505 36.86 -6.88 36.84
C SER A 505 35.82 -5.83 36.45
N GLY A 506 36.28 -4.65 36.03
CA GLY A 506 35.44 -3.56 35.58
C GLY A 506 34.83 -3.79 34.20
N ASP A 507 33.92 -2.90 33.84
CA ASP A 507 33.24 -2.84 32.54
C ASP A 507 33.54 -1.48 31.87
N PRO A 508 34.77 -1.31 31.35
CA PRO A 508 35.18 -0.03 30.75
C PRO A 508 34.37 0.33 29.51
N GLU A 509 33.79 -0.66 28.82
CA GLU A 509 32.91 -0.41 27.68
C GLU A 509 31.62 0.28 28.13
N ALA A 510 30.95 -0.26 29.16
CA ALA A 510 29.75 0.37 29.72
C ALA A 510 30.02 1.78 30.28
N ALA A 511 31.16 1.99 30.92
CA ALA A 511 31.55 3.31 31.44
C ALA A 511 31.80 4.32 30.31
N VAL A 512 32.43 3.88 29.21
CA VAL A 512 32.63 4.72 28.03
C VAL A 512 31.30 5.05 27.36
N GLU A 513 30.37 4.10 27.25
CA GLU A 513 29.02 4.37 26.73
C GLU A 513 28.26 5.41 27.57
N GLU A 514 28.38 5.34 28.90
CA GLU A 514 27.82 6.34 29.80
C GLU A 514 28.48 7.72 29.61
N LEU A 515 29.81 7.78 29.50
CA LEU A 515 30.52 9.02 29.20
C LEU A 515 30.06 9.64 27.87
N LEU A 516 29.96 8.85 26.81
CA LEU A 516 29.49 9.32 25.51
C LEU A 516 28.06 9.87 25.60
N THR A 517 27.17 9.18 26.31
CA THR A 517 25.79 9.65 26.55
C THR A 517 25.77 11.00 27.28
N VAL A 518 26.63 11.19 28.29
CA VAL A 518 26.71 12.45 29.03
C VAL A 518 27.28 13.56 28.14
N VAL A 519 28.31 13.28 27.34
CA VAL A 519 28.89 14.24 26.38
C VAL A 519 27.87 14.69 25.34
N GLU A 520 27.05 13.78 24.82
CA GLU A 520 25.98 14.11 23.87
C GLU A 520 24.87 14.98 24.48
N GLY A 521 24.64 14.86 25.79
CA GLY A 521 23.69 15.70 26.52
C GLY A 521 24.16 17.14 26.78
N LEU A 522 25.43 17.45 26.52
CA LEU A 522 25.99 18.79 26.69
C LEU A 522 25.54 19.73 25.56
N SER A 523 25.50 21.04 25.84
CA SER A 523 25.30 22.04 24.78
C SER A 523 26.48 22.11 23.81
N ASP A 524 26.26 22.59 22.59
CA ASP A 524 27.32 22.76 21.58
C ASP A 524 28.52 23.56 22.11
N GLU A 525 28.26 24.58 22.94
CA GLU A 525 29.32 25.38 23.56
C GLU A 525 30.12 24.60 24.61
N GLU A 526 29.46 23.77 25.42
CA GLU A 526 30.12 22.89 26.41
C GLU A 526 30.89 21.75 25.73
N GLN A 527 30.35 21.17 24.66
CA GLN A 527 31.05 20.16 23.85
C GLN A 527 32.31 20.74 23.21
N GLN A 528 32.23 21.97 22.68
CA GLN A 528 33.39 22.65 22.12
C GLN A 528 34.44 22.98 23.18
N GLU A 529 34.04 23.41 24.38
CA GLU A 529 34.96 23.68 25.48
C GLU A 529 35.67 22.40 25.95
N LEU A 530 34.93 21.31 26.13
CA LEU A 530 35.49 20.00 26.42
C LEU A 530 36.48 19.58 25.33
N PHE A 531 36.13 19.76 24.06
CA PHE A 531 37.01 19.44 22.94
C PHE A 531 38.31 20.25 22.95
N ASP A 532 38.23 21.57 23.14
CA ASP A 532 39.41 22.45 23.19
C ASP A 532 40.35 22.08 24.35
N ASP A 533 39.79 21.68 25.50
CA ASP A 533 40.54 21.23 26.67
C ASP A 533 41.19 19.86 26.45
N LEU A 534 40.50 18.91 25.81
CA LEU A 534 41.06 17.62 25.40
C LEU A 534 42.25 17.82 24.44
N VAL A 535 42.09 18.65 23.41
CA VAL A 535 43.17 18.98 22.47
C VAL A 535 44.36 19.63 23.19
N THR A 536 44.10 20.53 24.13
CA THR A 536 45.14 21.15 24.95
C THR A 536 45.88 20.13 25.80
N ALA A 537 45.15 19.19 26.40
CA ALA A 537 45.71 18.10 27.19
C ALA A 537 46.56 17.13 26.34
N PHE A 538 46.11 16.79 25.13
CA PHE A 538 46.91 16.02 24.16
C PHE A 538 48.20 16.75 23.75
N GLY A 539 48.20 18.09 23.72
CA GLY A 539 49.42 18.87 23.51
C GLY A 539 50.49 18.66 24.58
N SER A 540 50.16 18.00 25.69
CA SER A 540 51.07 17.66 26.78
C SER A 540 51.50 16.18 26.80
N THR A 541 50.92 15.33 25.95
CA THR A 541 51.30 13.92 25.76
C THR A 541 52.37 13.75 24.66
N ASP A 542 52.99 12.57 24.60
CA ASP A 542 53.97 12.23 23.54
C ASP A 542 53.30 11.89 22.19
N LEU A 543 51.97 11.77 22.18
CA LEU A 543 51.12 11.63 21.00
C LEU A 543 50.27 12.89 20.87
N ASP A 544 50.22 13.50 19.69
CA ASP A 544 49.23 14.55 19.42
C ASP A 544 47.95 13.95 18.82
N PHE A 545 46.87 14.73 18.86
CA PHE A 545 45.56 14.32 18.36
C PHE A 545 45.60 13.98 16.85
N GLU A 546 46.46 14.65 16.09
CA GLU A 546 46.61 14.40 14.64
C GLU A 546 47.32 13.04 14.37
N GLU A 547 48.34 12.70 15.15
CA GLU A 547 49.08 11.45 15.07
C GLU A 547 48.22 10.24 15.44
N LEU A 548 47.38 10.37 16.48
CA LEU A 548 46.47 9.33 16.97
C LEU A 548 45.52 8.78 15.90
N PHE A 549 45.05 9.66 15.02
CA PHE A 549 44.10 9.32 13.97
C PHE A 549 44.74 9.18 12.59
N GLY A 550 46.08 9.23 12.50
CA GLY A 550 46.75 9.17 11.20
C GLY A 550 46.37 10.33 10.27
N LEU A 551 45.97 11.47 10.84
CA LEU A 551 45.70 12.73 10.14
C LEU A 551 47.03 13.27 9.61
N LEU A 552 47.48 12.75 8.47
CA LEU A 552 48.64 13.31 7.77
C LEU A 552 48.28 14.71 7.21
N PRO A 553 49.22 15.66 7.18
CA PRO A 553 49.01 16.96 6.52
C PRO A 553 48.78 16.86 5.01
#